data_AF-A0A016RT71-F1
#
_entry.id   AF-A0A016RT71-F1
#
_cell.length_a   1.000
_cell.length_b   1.000
_cell.length_c   1.000
_cell.angle_alpha   90.00
_cell.angle_beta   90.00
_cell.angle_gamma   90.00
#
_symmetry.space_group_name_H-M   'P 1'
#
loop_
_entity.id
_entity.type
_entity.pdbx_description
1 polymer ?
#
loop_
_entity_poly.entity_id
_entity_poly.type
_entity_poly.pdbx_seq_one_letter_code
_entity_poly.pdbx_strand_id
1 'polypeptide(L)'
;MLCERFHKTLKHDILGGKANVRIDSLIQLLIRLTVETEEEREVMMERGVEEGRYRLQRHHKAHAWAVKRYSAQKQRIAVVGAGKWEVQDNDKVFHVQEHYCPCDEKFNNHCLRGECKACPYAFACNCTMDVKSGISCTHVHAALLYAPSGRRSLASQPDVENSHVDDYHYSGDLHGSDEEDEIVEVVMVDEPETCSESFTTRHRSTDQRDHCRDIIQKMEMSYAATRTCAFTALKNPGDGLLEKMERAYHFMEEARKVMAGVAAEATGKENNAQLARRPDVSLVGRTQAFTPIRKLHKRSHLRRVEQAKRKKVDGIPDYLPSQMDACAVCLRAQPNVTSKDPNVNWVQCEACDEWFHFECVADTCPTDGTILEKVIEL
;
A
#
# COMPACT_ATOMS: atom_id res chain seq x y z
N MET A 1 1.24 -5.48 3.26
CA MET A 1 -0.06 -4.88 3.61
C MET A 1 -1.27 -5.78 3.35
N LEU A 2 -1.40 -6.50 2.24
CA LEU A 2 -2.53 -7.43 2.03
C LEU A 2 -2.59 -8.53 3.09
N CYS A 3 -1.47 -9.19 3.38
CA CYS A 3 -1.42 -10.22 4.44
C CYS A 3 -1.76 -9.68 5.83
N GLU A 4 -1.41 -8.42 6.15
CA GLU A 4 -1.70 -7.82 7.45
C GLU A 4 -3.18 -7.44 7.59
N ARG A 5 -3.79 -6.89 6.53
CA ARG A 5 -5.23 -6.64 6.49
C ARG A 5 -6.01 -7.95 6.57
N PHE A 6 -5.67 -8.92 5.74
CA PHE A 6 -6.28 -10.25 5.76
C PHE A 6 -6.17 -10.91 7.13
N HIS A 7 -4.99 -10.88 7.74
CA HIS A 7 -4.78 -11.40 9.09
C HIS A 7 -5.62 -10.65 10.12
N LYS A 8 -5.74 -9.33 10.01
CA LYS A 8 -6.56 -8.53 10.91
C LYS A 8 -8.04 -8.90 10.77
N THR A 9 -8.57 -8.94 9.55
CA THR A 9 -9.97 -9.29 9.25
C THR A 9 -10.30 -10.70 9.73
N LEU A 10 -9.47 -11.68 9.37
CA LEU A 10 -9.62 -13.05 9.83
C LEU A 10 -9.62 -13.13 11.36
N LYS A 11 -8.63 -12.52 12.02
CA LYS A 11 -8.46 -12.66 13.47
C LYS A 11 -9.48 -11.89 14.28
N HIS A 12 -9.78 -10.65 13.90
CA HIS A 12 -10.55 -9.73 14.72
C HIS A 12 -12.02 -9.68 14.32
N ASP A 13 -12.31 -9.68 13.02
CA ASP A 13 -13.66 -9.45 12.52
C ASP A 13 -14.41 -10.78 12.40
N ILE A 14 -13.75 -11.80 11.85
CA ILE A 14 -14.37 -13.12 11.61
C ILE A 14 -14.28 -14.02 12.85
N LEU A 15 -13.07 -14.21 13.37
CA LEU A 15 -12.85 -15.10 14.51
C LEU A 15 -13.20 -14.43 15.85
N GLY A 16 -13.50 -13.12 15.86
CA GLY A 16 -13.82 -12.37 17.09
C GLY A 16 -12.70 -12.41 18.15
N GLY A 17 -11.45 -12.63 17.72
CA GLY A 17 -10.29 -12.83 18.59
C GLY A 17 -10.28 -14.16 19.35
N LYS A 18 -11.09 -15.15 18.97
CA LYS A 18 -11.04 -16.50 19.53
C LYS A 18 -9.77 -17.21 19.05
N ALA A 19 -9.00 -17.76 19.98
CA ALA A 19 -7.74 -18.45 19.69
C ALA A 19 -7.91 -19.97 19.45
N ASN A 20 -9.00 -20.56 19.94
CA ASN A 20 -9.23 -22.01 19.92
C ASN A 20 -10.38 -22.35 18.97
N VAL A 21 -10.21 -22.05 17.69
CA VAL A 21 -11.16 -22.48 16.66
C VAL A 21 -10.75 -23.85 16.14
N ARG A 22 -11.72 -24.75 16.02
CA ARG A 22 -11.48 -26.10 15.47
C ARG A 22 -10.93 -25.97 14.05
N ILE A 23 -9.98 -26.82 13.70
CA ILE A 23 -9.28 -26.73 12.42
C ILE A 23 -10.26 -26.83 11.24
N ASP A 24 -11.26 -27.71 11.31
CA ASP A 24 -12.28 -27.87 10.27
C ASP A 24 -13.09 -26.59 10.06
N SER A 25 -13.47 -25.94 11.16
CA SER A 25 -14.21 -24.67 11.13
C SER A 25 -13.34 -23.55 10.57
N LEU A 26 -12.05 -23.50 10.90
CA LEU A 26 -11.12 -22.53 10.34
C LEU A 26 -10.94 -22.74 8.83
N ILE A 27 -10.79 -23.98 8.37
CA ILE A 27 -10.69 -24.30 6.94
C ILE A 27 -11.94 -23.86 6.20
N GLN A 28 -13.13 -24.18 6.71
CA GLN A 28 -14.41 -23.75 6.11
C GLN A 28 -14.52 -22.21 6.05
N LEU A 29 -14.10 -21.51 7.11
CA LEU A 29 -14.06 -20.06 7.12
C LEU A 29 -13.09 -19.49 6.09
N LEU A 30 -11.91 -20.08 5.93
CA LEU A 30 -10.91 -19.63 4.95
C LEU A 30 -11.40 -19.85 3.51
N ILE A 31 -12.04 -20.98 3.23
CA ILE A 31 -12.64 -21.26 1.91
C ILE A 31 -13.69 -20.20 1.59
N ARG A 32 -14.63 -19.97 2.51
CA ARG A 32 -15.69 -18.95 2.32
C ARG A 32 -15.10 -17.55 2.15
N LEU A 33 -14.16 -17.16 3.01
CA LEU A 33 -13.53 -15.85 2.98
C LEU A 33 -12.82 -15.60 1.64
N THR A 34 -12.22 -16.63 1.04
CA THR A 34 -11.54 -16.48 -0.24
C THR A 34 -12.54 -16.14 -1.36
N VAL A 35 -13.71 -16.79 -1.36
CA VAL A 35 -14.80 -16.49 -2.31
C VAL A 35 -15.35 -15.09 -2.07
N GLU A 36 -15.70 -14.75 -0.83
CA GLU A 36 -16.22 -13.41 -0.49
C GLU A 36 -15.22 -12.29 -0.84
N THR A 37 -13.92 -12.51 -0.58
CA THR A 37 -12.88 -11.52 -0.91
C THR A 37 -12.72 -11.34 -2.42
N GLU A 38 -12.90 -12.42 -3.20
CA GLU A 38 -12.84 -12.36 -4.66
C GLU A 38 -14.07 -11.66 -5.24
N GLU A 39 -15.28 -11.94 -4.73
CA GLU A 39 -16.50 -11.23 -5.11
C GLU A 39 -16.42 -9.73 -4.75
N GLU A 40 -15.94 -9.39 -3.54
CA GLU A 40 -15.69 -8.00 -3.17
C GLU A 40 -14.67 -7.34 -4.10
N ARG A 41 -13.62 -8.08 -4.50
CA ARG A 41 -12.63 -7.60 -5.46
C ARG A 41 -13.26 -7.34 -6.82
N GLU A 42 -14.10 -8.23 -7.33
CA GLU A 42 -14.84 -8.08 -8.58
C GLU A 42 -15.77 -6.87 -8.53
N VAL A 43 -16.59 -6.75 -7.48
CA VAL A 43 -17.48 -5.60 -7.28
C VAL A 43 -16.69 -4.29 -7.17
N MET A 44 -15.56 -4.26 -6.45
CA MET A 44 -14.68 -3.10 -6.42
C MET A 44 -14.09 -2.79 -7.80
N MET A 45 -13.70 -3.82 -8.55
CA MET A 45 -13.18 -3.67 -9.92
C MET A 45 -14.22 -3.05 -10.84
N GLU A 46 -15.44 -3.58 -10.85
CA GLU A 46 -16.60 -3.10 -11.62
C GLU A 46 -16.99 -1.67 -11.25
N ARG A 47 -17.02 -1.36 -9.95
CA ARG A 47 -17.33 -0.01 -9.45
C ARG A 47 -16.19 0.99 -9.69
N GLY A 48 -15.05 0.57 -10.23
CA GLY A 48 -13.90 1.45 -10.43
C GLY A 48 -13.29 1.98 -9.13
N VAL A 49 -13.58 1.38 -7.97
CA VAL A 49 -13.07 1.84 -6.68
C VAL A 49 -11.57 1.65 -6.63
N GLU A 50 -10.82 2.76 -6.66
CA GLU A 50 -9.36 2.76 -6.64
C GLU A 50 -8.80 2.29 -5.28
N GLU A 51 -9.56 2.43 -4.19
CA GLU A 51 -9.11 2.19 -2.80
C GLU A 51 -8.63 0.75 -2.49
N GLY A 52 -9.15 -0.25 -3.20
CA GLY A 52 -8.71 -1.65 -3.07
C GLY A 52 -7.43 -1.98 -3.87
N ARG A 53 -7.11 -1.19 -4.91
CA ARG A 53 -6.02 -1.46 -5.87
C ARG A 53 -4.73 -0.71 -5.48
N TYR A 54 -4.00 -1.19 -4.46
CA TYR A 54 -2.74 -0.57 -3.98
C TYR A 54 -1.74 -0.24 -5.10
N ARG A 55 -1.52 -1.15 -6.05
CA ARG A 55 -0.60 -0.92 -7.17
C ARG A 55 -1.10 0.21 -8.07
N LEU A 56 -2.39 0.23 -8.40
CA LEU A 56 -3.00 1.29 -9.22
C LEU A 56 -2.92 2.66 -8.52
N GLN A 57 -3.18 2.73 -7.21
CA GLN A 57 -2.99 3.96 -6.44
C GLN A 57 -1.53 4.45 -6.49
N ARG A 58 -0.58 3.53 -6.41
CA ARG A 58 0.85 3.88 -6.49
C ARG A 58 1.23 4.35 -7.90
N HIS A 59 0.68 3.74 -8.95
CA HIS A 59 0.78 4.23 -10.33
C HIS A 59 0.20 5.63 -10.47
N HIS A 60 -1.00 5.89 -9.95
CA HIS A 60 -1.62 7.22 -10.00
C HIS A 60 -0.81 8.25 -9.23
N LYS A 61 -0.23 7.87 -8.08
CA LYS A 61 0.68 8.73 -7.34
C LYS A 61 1.93 9.05 -8.18
N ALA A 62 2.59 8.04 -8.76
CA ALA A 62 3.76 8.24 -9.62
C ALA A 62 3.44 9.11 -10.85
N HIS A 63 2.28 8.88 -11.48
CA HIS A 63 1.74 9.73 -12.54
C HIS A 63 1.60 11.19 -12.08
N ALA A 64 0.96 11.43 -10.93
CA ALA A 64 0.78 12.78 -10.40
C ALA A 64 2.12 13.47 -10.11
N TRP A 65 3.12 12.73 -9.61
CA TRP A 65 4.48 13.22 -9.46
C TRP A 65 5.12 13.57 -10.80
N ALA A 66 4.90 12.76 -11.84
CA ALA A 66 5.44 13.01 -13.17
C ALA A 66 4.85 14.29 -13.76
N VAL A 67 3.53 14.48 -13.64
CA VAL A 67 2.85 15.71 -14.06
C VAL A 67 3.41 16.91 -13.31
N LYS A 68 3.52 16.82 -11.98
CA LYS A 68 4.03 17.91 -11.15
C LYS A 68 5.47 18.30 -11.50
N ARG A 69 6.34 17.31 -11.75
CA ARG A 69 7.78 17.54 -11.94
C ARG A 69 8.14 17.94 -13.37
N TYR A 70 7.49 17.35 -14.38
CA TYR A 70 7.92 17.48 -15.77
C TYR A 70 7.00 18.32 -16.65
N SER A 71 5.81 18.72 -16.19
CA SER A 71 4.88 19.56 -16.99
C SER A 71 5.51 20.86 -17.49
N ALA A 72 6.34 21.50 -16.66
CA ALA A 72 7.06 22.73 -16.98
C ALA A 72 8.46 22.51 -17.59
N GLN A 73 8.95 21.26 -17.59
CA GLN A 73 10.32 20.92 -17.98
C GLN A 73 10.34 19.79 -19.01
N LYS A 74 9.47 19.88 -20.02
CA LYS A 74 9.32 18.84 -21.05
C LYS A 74 10.62 18.57 -21.82
N GLN A 75 11.47 19.58 -21.95
CA GLN A 75 12.80 19.49 -22.57
C GLN A 75 13.76 18.52 -21.87
N ARG A 76 13.49 18.13 -20.61
CA ARG A 76 14.27 17.12 -19.88
C ARG A 76 13.96 15.68 -20.32
N ILE A 77 13.07 15.50 -21.29
CA ILE A 77 12.66 14.19 -21.79
C ILE A 77 12.99 14.16 -23.28
N ALA A 78 13.90 13.27 -23.65
CA ALA A 78 14.34 13.10 -25.03
C ALA A 78 13.98 11.70 -25.53
N VAL A 79 13.46 11.61 -26.75
CA VAL A 79 13.32 10.33 -27.46
C VAL A 79 14.66 10.01 -28.10
N VAL A 80 15.30 8.93 -27.66
CA VAL A 80 16.60 8.51 -28.19
C VAL A 80 16.48 7.39 -29.22
N GLY A 81 15.31 6.76 -29.32
CA GLY A 81 15.00 5.76 -30.33
C GLY A 81 13.58 5.21 -30.19
N ALA A 82 13.19 4.32 -31.10
CA ALA A 82 11.89 3.66 -31.03
C ALA A 82 11.76 2.82 -29.76
N GLY A 83 10.80 3.18 -28.91
CA GLY A 83 10.58 2.61 -27.59
C GLY A 83 11.68 2.94 -26.57
N LYS A 84 12.45 4.02 -26.77
CA LYS A 84 13.55 4.40 -25.86
C LYS A 84 13.55 5.89 -25.57
N TRP A 85 13.67 6.25 -24.29
CA TRP A 85 13.73 7.63 -23.83
C TRP A 85 14.86 7.83 -22.83
N GLU A 86 15.37 9.06 -22.82
CA GLU A 86 16.18 9.60 -21.74
C GLU A 86 15.36 10.62 -20.97
N VAL A 87 15.33 10.47 -19.65
CA VAL A 87 14.64 11.36 -18.73
C VAL A 87 15.66 11.93 -17.76
N GLN A 88 15.98 13.20 -17.91
CA GLN A 88 16.87 13.92 -17.01
C GLN A 88 16.10 14.31 -15.73
N ASP A 89 16.60 13.84 -14.59
CA ASP A 89 16.04 14.16 -13.30
C ASP A 89 17.14 14.61 -12.33
N ASN A 90 17.10 15.91 -11.99
CA ASN A 90 18.24 16.61 -11.39
C ASN A 90 19.50 16.45 -12.27
N ASP A 91 20.62 16.04 -11.70
CA ASP A 91 21.90 15.84 -12.41
C ASP A 91 22.09 14.40 -12.91
N LYS A 92 21.03 13.58 -12.91
CA LYS A 92 21.08 12.18 -13.36
C LYS A 92 20.18 11.96 -14.56
N VAL A 93 20.64 11.15 -15.50
CA VAL A 93 19.87 10.74 -16.68
C VAL A 93 19.39 9.30 -16.48
N PHE A 94 18.09 9.10 -16.62
CA PHE A 94 17.44 7.80 -16.52
C PHE A 94 17.01 7.32 -17.91
N HIS A 95 17.19 6.03 -18.17
CA HIS A 95 16.85 5.40 -19.44
C HIS A 95 15.55 4.61 -19.27
N VAL A 96 14.56 4.92 -20.09
CA VAL A 96 13.29 4.21 -20.16
C VAL A 96 13.25 3.40 -21.44
N GLN A 97 12.88 2.12 -21.34
CA GLN A 97 12.76 1.21 -22.47
C GLN A 97 11.38 0.55 -22.49
N GLU A 98 10.72 0.60 -23.65
CA GLU A 98 9.47 -0.09 -23.93
C GLU A 98 9.75 -1.55 -24.31
N HIS A 99 8.91 -2.45 -23.81
CA HIS A 99 8.87 -3.88 -24.05
C HIS A 99 7.45 -4.29 -24.43
N TYR A 100 7.28 -5.52 -24.92
CA TYR A 100 5.96 -6.09 -25.17
C TYR A 100 5.17 -6.20 -23.85
N CYS A 101 3.92 -5.74 -23.86
CA CYS A 101 3.01 -5.85 -22.73
C CYS A 101 2.21 -7.17 -22.81
N PRO A 102 2.44 -8.15 -21.93
CA PRO A 102 1.65 -9.38 -21.91
C PRO A 102 0.35 -9.25 -21.10
N CYS A 103 0.08 -8.07 -20.53
CA CYS A 103 -1.06 -7.87 -19.64
C CYS A 103 -2.35 -7.66 -20.43
N ASP A 104 -3.41 -8.36 -20.04
CA ASP A 104 -4.77 -8.01 -20.44
C ASP A 104 -5.16 -6.67 -19.78
N GLU A 105 -5.70 -5.76 -20.60
CA GLU A 105 -6.14 -4.41 -20.21
C GLU A 105 -7.11 -4.46 -19.02
N LYS A 106 -7.89 -5.53 -18.89
CA LYS A 106 -8.83 -5.74 -17.78
C LYS A 106 -8.14 -5.91 -16.42
N PHE A 107 -6.91 -6.42 -16.36
CA PHE A 107 -6.22 -6.69 -15.10
C PHE A 107 -5.55 -5.46 -14.46
N ASN A 108 -5.93 -4.25 -14.88
CA ASN A 108 -5.78 -3.00 -14.10
C ASN A 108 -4.34 -2.61 -13.70
N ASN A 109 -3.33 -3.19 -14.33
CA ASN A 109 -1.92 -2.85 -14.09
C ASN A 109 -1.46 -1.60 -14.87
N HIS A 110 -2.29 -1.14 -15.81
CA HIS A 110 -2.04 0.05 -16.61
C HIS A 110 -2.49 1.31 -15.86
N CYS A 111 -1.73 2.39 -15.99
CA CYS A 111 -2.17 3.70 -15.54
C CYS A 111 -3.39 4.15 -16.36
N LEU A 112 -4.51 4.38 -15.68
CA LEU A 112 -5.78 4.77 -16.31
C LEU A 112 -5.95 6.29 -16.42
N ARG A 113 -4.93 7.08 -16.03
CA ARG A 113 -4.99 8.54 -16.03
C ARG A 113 -4.61 9.08 -17.41
N GLY A 114 -5.59 9.65 -18.11
CA GLY A 114 -5.42 10.23 -19.44
C GLY A 114 -4.87 9.21 -20.44
N GLU A 115 -3.95 9.64 -21.31
CA GLU A 115 -3.34 8.80 -22.34
C GLU A 115 -2.05 8.09 -21.87
N CYS A 116 -1.76 8.14 -20.57
CA CYS A 116 -0.48 7.66 -20.04
C CYS A 116 -0.24 6.17 -20.33
N LYS A 117 -1.21 5.29 -20.01
CA LYS A 117 -1.14 3.84 -20.24
C LYS A 117 0.18 3.18 -19.77
N ALA A 118 0.86 3.76 -18.78
CA ALA A 118 2.10 3.19 -18.23
C ALA A 118 1.80 1.81 -17.64
N CYS A 119 2.64 0.83 -17.97
CA CYS A 119 2.53 -0.53 -17.47
C CYS A 119 3.89 -0.98 -16.93
N PRO A 120 3.97 -1.56 -15.72
CA PRO A 120 5.24 -1.96 -15.13
C PRO A 120 5.85 -3.18 -15.83
N TYR A 121 5.07 -3.86 -16.68
CA TYR A 121 5.52 -5.01 -17.47
C TYR A 121 5.91 -4.63 -18.90
N ALA A 122 5.44 -3.47 -19.38
CA ALA A 122 5.73 -2.99 -20.73
C ALA A 122 6.84 -1.94 -20.75
N PHE A 123 7.25 -1.41 -19.60
CA PHE A 123 8.27 -0.37 -19.53
C PHE A 123 9.23 -0.68 -18.40
N ALA A 124 10.51 -0.58 -18.70
CA ALA A 124 11.60 -0.68 -17.73
C ALA A 124 12.31 0.66 -17.63
N CYS A 125 12.74 1.02 -16.43
CA CYS A 125 13.56 2.19 -16.17
C CYS A 125 14.76 1.78 -15.31
N ASN A 126 15.93 2.35 -15.58
CA ASN A 126 17.13 2.07 -14.78
C ASN A 126 17.14 2.76 -13.40
N CYS A 127 16.03 3.36 -12.95
CA CYS A 127 15.94 3.99 -11.64
C CYS A 127 15.67 2.96 -10.52
N THR A 128 16.13 3.27 -9.30
CA THR A 128 16.01 2.37 -8.15
C THR A 128 14.57 2.03 -7.75
N MET A 129 13.60 2.85 -8.18
CA MET A 129 12.19 2.68 -7.89
C MET A 129 11.50 1.65 -8.80
N ASP A 130 12.03 1.44 -10.02
CA ASP A 130 11.44 0.53 -11.01
C ASP A 130 11.72 -0.95 -10.67
N VAL A 131 12.93 -1.22 -10.18
CA VAL A 131 13.45 -2.57 -9.88
C VAL A 131 12.65 -3.31 -8.79
N LYS A 132 11.87 -2.61 -7.96
CA LYS A 132 11.46 -3.10 -6.63
C LYS A 132 9.95 -3.18 -6.37
N SER A 133 9.06 -3.16 -7.38
CA SER A 133 7.64 -2.92 -7.07
C SER A 133 6.50 -3.51 -7.94
N GLY A 134 6.65 -3.74 -9.25
CA GLY A 134 5.49 -3.96 -10.14
C GLY A 134 4.60 -2.71 -10.28
N ILE A 135 5.20 -1.53 -10.15
CA ILE A 135 4.60 -0.19 -10.32
C ILE A 135 5.57 0.61 -11.20
N SER A 136 5.05 1.30 -12.22
CA SER A 136 5.88 2.11 -13.11
C SER A 136 6.37 3.34 -12.36
N CYS A 137 7.65 3.65 -12.51
CA CYS A 137 8.23 4.81 -11.84
C CYS A 137 7.79 6.13 -12.48
N THR A 138 8.05 7.24 -11.79
CA THR A 138 7.75 8.60 -12.26
C THR A 138 8.37 8.90 -13.63
N HIS A 139 9.56 8.36 -13.95
CA HIS A 139 10.24 8.56 -15.23
C HIS A 139 9.49 7.90 -16.40
N VAL A 140 8.96 6.68 -16.20
CA VAL A 140 8.11 6.00 -17.20
C VAL A 140 6.88 6.85 -17.49
N HIS A 141 6.18 7.32 -16.45
CA HIS A 141 5.02 8.19 -16.65
C HIS A 141 5.36 9.47 -17.39
N ALA A 142 6.49 10.11 -17.08
CA ALA A 142 6.94 11.33 -17.74
C ALA A 142 7.22 11.11 -19.23
N ALA A 143 7.95 10.04 -19.58
CA ALA A 143 8.25 9.66 -20.96
C ALA A 143 6.97 9.49 -21.79
N LEU A 144 5.98 8.79 -21.24
CA LEU A 144 4.72 8.51 -21.95
C LEU A 144 3.79 9.71 -22.06
N LEU A 145 3.83 10.63 -21.09
CA LEU A 145 2.99 11.83 -21.10
C LEU A 145 3.53 12.93 -22.00
N TYR A 146 4.85 13.10 -22.06
CA TYR A 146 5.47 14.28 -22.68
C TYR A 146 6.28 13.97 -23.93
N ALA A 147 6.59 12.70 -24.19
CA ALA A 147 7.28 12.26 -25.40
C ALA A 147 6.61 11.01 -26.02
N PRO A 148 5.29 11.02 -26.28
CA PRO A 148 4.55 9.85 -26.78
C PRO A 148 5.00 9.39 -28.17
N SER A 149 5.63 10.28 -28.96
CA SER A 149 6.21 9.96 -30.28
C SER A 149 7.32 8.91 -30.21
N GLY A 150 7.90 8.67 -29.03
CA GLY A 150 8.90 7.62 -28.83
C GLY A 150 8.32 6.21 -28.77
N ARG A 151 7.00 6.01 -28.72
CA ARG A 151 6.42 4.65 -28.66
C ARG A 151 6.67 3.88 -29.94
N ARG A 152 6.86 2.55 -29.82
CA ARG A 152 6.92 1.67 -30.99
C ARG A 152 5.55 1.68 -31.67
N SER A 153 5.52 2.02 -32.95
CA SER A 153 4.32 1.89 -33.75
C SER A 153 4.03 0.40 -33.97
N LEU A 154 2.81 -0.05 -33.70
CA LEU A 154 2.41 -1.46 -33.91
C LEU A 154 2.62 -1.93 -35.36
N ALA A 155 2.64 -0.99 -36.31
CA ALA A 155 2.81 -1.27 -37.73
C ALA A 155 4.24 -1.65 -38.15
N SER A 156 5.21 -1.56 -37.24
CA SER A 156 6.64 -1.76 -37.55
C SER A 156 7.25 -2.88 -36.72
N GLN A 157 6.51 -3.92 -36.36
CA GLN A 157 7.18 -5.16 -35.97
C GLN A 157 7.89 -5.67 -37.22
N PRO A 158 9.24 -5.67 -37.26
CA PRO A 158 9.92 -6.40 -38.31
C PRO A 158 9.44 -7.84 -38.20
N ASP A 159 9.04 -8.44 -39.31
CA ASP A 159 8.83 -9.89 -39.40
C ASP A 159 10.14 -10.53 -38.95
N VAL A 160 10.23 -10.87 -37.66
CA VAL A 160 11.34 -11.66 -37.14
C VAL A 160 11.06 -13.05 -37.67
N GLU A 161 11.53 -13.29 -38.89
CA GLU A 161 11.75 -14.62 -39.45
C GLU A 161 12.60 -15.40 -38.43
N ASN A 162 11.90 -16.12 -37.57
CA ASN A 162 12.18 -17.44 -37.04
C ASN A 162 13.63 -17.94 -37.23
N SER A 163 14.61 -17.23 -36.66
CA SER A 163 15.97 -17.74 -36.54
C SER A 163 16.00 -18.74 -35.40
N HIS A 164 15.92 -20.01 -35.78
CA HIS A 164 16.52 -21.18 -35.13
C HIS A 164 17.00 -20.95 -33.69
N VAL A 165 16.25 -21.50 -32.73
CA VAL A 165 16.66 -21.59 -31.33
C VAL A 165 17.83 -22.57 -31.27
N ASP A 166 19.05 -22.06 -31.29
CA ASP A 166 20.21 -22.85 -30.87
C ASP A 166 20.25 -22.91 -29.34
N ASP A 167 20.28 -24.15 -28.90
CA ASP A 167 20.34 -24.67 -27.53
C ASP A 167 21.56 -24.10 -26.79
N TYR A 168 21.33 -23.12 -25.90
CA TYR A 168 22.37 -22.62 -25.01
C TYR A 168 22.48 -23.48 -23.76
N HIS A 169 23.48 -24.37 -23.78
CA HIS A 169 24.03 -25.03 -22.61
C HIS A 169 24.50 -23.99 -21.58
N TYR A 170 23.83 -23.95 -20.43
CA TYR A 170 24.25 -23.23 -19.24
C TYR A 170 25.38 -24.01 -18.54
N SER A 171 26.61 -23.79 -18.98
CA SER A 171 27.81 -24.17 -18.22
C SER A 171 28.12 -23.06 -17.23
N GLY A 172 27.97 -23.36 -15.95
CA GLY A 172 28.33 -22.46 -14.87
C GLY A 172 29.84 -22.33 -14.76
N ASP A 173 30.33 -21.10 -14.81
CA ASP A 173 31.62 -20.72 -14.25
C ASP A 173 31.42 -19.49 -13.35
N LEU A 174 31.48 -19.79 -12.05
CA LEU A 174 31.70 -18.85 -10.97
C LEU A 174 33.12 -18.30 -11.11
N HIS A 175 33.31 -17.02 -11.38
CA HIS A 175 34.49 -16.24 -10.96
C HIS A 175 34.13 -14.74 -11.03
N GLY A 176 34.14 -14.08 -9.87
CA GLY A 176 33.95 -12.63 -9.75
C GLY A 176 34.60 -12.19 -8.45
N SER A 177 35.83 -11.71 -8.59
CA SER A 177 36.73 -11.21 -7.56
C SER A 177 36.25 -9.90 -6.95
N ASP A 178 36.52 -9.75 -5.66
CA ASP A 178 36.45 -8.51 -4.90
C ASP A 178 37.42 -7.47 -5.49
N GLU A 179 36.88 -6.33 -5.95
CA GLU A 179 37.64 -5.10 -6.12
C GLU A 179 36.99 -4.01 -5.25
N GLU A 180 37.81 -3.45 -4.37
CA GLU A 180 37.48 -2.41 -3.40
C GLU A 180 37.42 -1.04 -4.11
N ASP A 181 36.26 -0.39 -4.12
CA ASP A 181 36.13 0.99 -4.60
C ASP A 181 36.51 1.99 -3.50
N GLU A 182 37.58 2.74 -3.81
CA GLU A 182 38.20 3.84 -3.09
C GLU A 182 37.24 5.04 -2.93
N ILE A 183 36.98 5.45 -1.69
CA ILE A 183 36.10 6.58 -1.36
C ILE A 183 36.90 7.89 -1.49
N VAL A 184 36.59 8.69 -2.51
CA VAL A 184 37.14 10.05 -2.70
C VAL A 184 36.44 11.03 -1.76
N GLU A 185 37.21 11.63 -0.85
CA GLU A 185 36.81 12.70 0.05
C GLU A 185 36.65 14.02 -0.72
N VAL A 186 35.41 14.45 -0.94
CA VAL A 186 35.10 15.74 -1.59
C VAL A 186 35.01 16.83 -0.51
N VAL A 187 36.02 17.70 -0.52
CA VAL A 187 36.06 18.95 0.25
C VAL A 187 34.99 19.90 -0.26
N MET A 188 33.99 20.18 0.58
CA MET A 188 32.97 21.21 0.33
C MET A 188 33.53 22.57 0.72
N VAL A 189 33.60 23.48 -0.23
CA VAL A 189 33.91 24.91 -0.01
C VAL A 189 32.59 25.63 0.25
N ASP A 190 32.46 26.21 1.44
CA ASP A 190 31.35 27.07 1.85
C ASP A 190 31.43 28.43 1.15
N GLU A 191 30.34 28.85 0.49
CA GLU A 191 30.02 30.27 0.32
C GLU A 191 28.58 30.56 0.79
N PRO A 192 28.36 31.63 1.59
CA PRO A 192 27.07 31.90 2.20
C PRO A 192 26.27 32.94 1.41
N GLU A 193 25.08 32.57 0.93
CA GLU A 193 24.04 33.53 0.58
C GLU A 193 22.87 33.45 1.58
N THR A 194 22.84 34.49 2.42
CA THR A 194 21.78 34.89 3.32
C THR A 194 20.46 35.14 2.59
N CYS A 195 19.50 34.23 2.74
CA CYS A 195 18.08 34.54 2.57
C CYS A 195 17.30 33.95 3.76
N SER A 196 16.97 34.82 4.71
CA SER A 196 16.32 34.49 5.97
C SER A 196 14.80 34.43 5.79
N GLU A 197 14.27 33.26 5.42
CA GLU A 197 12.87 32.92 5.65
C GLU A 197 12.73 31.51 6.27
N SER A 198 11.97 31.44 7.35
CA SER A 198 11.95 30.39 8.37
C SER A 198 11.19 29.12 7.97
N PHE A 199 11.67 28.40 6.95
CA PHE A 199 11.08 27.13 6.47
C PHE A 199 11.75 25.84 6.98
N THR A 200 12.78 25.92 7.83
CA THR A 200 13.68 24.77 8.08
C THR A 200 13.20 23.76 9.15
N THR A 201 12.16 24.04 9.93
CA THR A 201 11.81 23.18 11.09
C THR A 201 10.94 21.97 10.76
N ARG A 202 10.16 21.97 9.66
CA ARG A 202 9.29 20.82 9.34
C ARG A 202 9.99 19.68 8.62
N HIS A 203 11.03 19.96 7.82
CA HIS A 203 11.69 18.92 7.01
C HIS A 203 12.61 18.00 7.83
N ARG A 204 13.27 18.53 8.88
CA ARG A 204 14.19 17.75 9.72
C ARG A 204 13.49 16.71 10.62
N SER A 205 12.24 16.94 10.99
CA SER A 205 11.51 16.08 11.94
C SER A 205 11.07 14.74 11.33
N THR A 206 10.75 14.71 10.03
CA THR A 206 10.39 13.47 9.33
C THR A 206 11.59 12.55 9.17
N ASP A 207 12.76 13.10 8.87
CA ASP A 207 13.99 12.33 8.63
C ASP A 207 14.47 11.61 9.90
N GLN A 208 14.40 12.30 11.04
CA GLN A 208 14.80 11.70 12.32
C GLN A 208 13.89 10.53 12.71
N ARG A 209 12.58 10.64 12.47
CA ARG A 209 11.62 9.56 12.78
C ARG A 209 11.83 8.35 11.88
N ASP A 210 12.10 8.56 10.59
CA ASP A 210 12.37 7.48 9.65
C ASP A 210 13.72 6.80 9.93
N HIS A 211 14.73 7.57 10.31
CA HIS A 211 16.00 7.02 10.79
C HIS A 211 15.83 6.15 12.05
N CYS A 212 15.05 6.60 13.04
CA CYS A 212 14.73 5.79 14.21
C CYS A 212 13.99 4.48 13.84
N ARG A 213 13.10 4.51 12.84
CA ARG A 213 12.42 3.29 12.35
C ARG A 213 13.39 2.32 11.68
N ASP A 214 14.31 2.81 10.87
CA ASP A 214 15.36 2.00 10.23
C ASP A 214 16.27 1.33 11.28
N ILE A 215 16.69 2.08 12.30
CA ILE A 215 17.47 1.51 13.42
C ILE A 215 16.68 0.41 14.15
N ILE A 216 15.40 0.64 14.47
CA ILE A 216 14.56 -0.37 15.12
C ILE A 216 14.46 -1.64 14.25
N GLN A 217 14.27 -1.48 12.94
CA GLN A 217 14.21 -2.60 12.01
C GLN A 217 15.52 -3.39 11.97
N LYS A 218 16.67 -2.71 11.93
CA LYS A 218 18.00 -3.35 12.01
C LYS A 218 18.18 -4.11 13.32
N MET A 219 17.74 -3.57 14.45
CA MET A 219 17.78 -4.27 15.74
C MET A 219 16.92 -5.54 15.74
N GLU A 220 15.70 -5.49 15.17
CA GLU A 220 14.83 -6.65 15.05
C GLU A 220 15.44 -7.75 14.17
N MET A 221 16.07 -7.36 13.05
CA MET A 221 16.79 -8.29 12.18
C MET A 221 17.96 -8.97 12.90
N SER A 222 18.80 -8.20 13.61
CA SER A 222 19.91 -8.74 14.39
C SER A 222 19.43 -9.70 15.47
N TYR A 223 18.36 -9.35 16.20
CA TYR A 223 17.77 -10.24 17.21
C TYR A 223 17.27 -11.56 16.61
N ALA A 224 16.61 -11.51 15.44
CA ALA A 224 16.15 -12.69 14.73
C ALA A 224 17.32 -13.58 14.26
N ALA A 225 18.40 -12.96 13.77
CA ALA A 225 19.63 -13.67 13.40
C ALA A 225 20.28 -14.35 14.63
N THR A 226 20.47 -13.63 15.74
CA THR A 226 21.00 -14.18 16.99
C THR A 226 20.17 -15.37 17.47
N ARG A 227 18.83 -15.27 17.43
CA ARG A 227 17.93 -16.37 17.79
C ARG A 227 18.11 -17.59 16.89
N THR A 228 18.29 -17.38 15.59
CA THR A 228 18.52 -18.47 14.62
C THR A 228 19.87 -19.15 14.90
N CYS A 229 20.93 -18.39 15.11
CA CYS A 229 22.25 -18.90 15.51
C CYS A 229 22.17 -19.70 16.82
N ALA A 230 21.41 -19.20 17.81
CA ALA A 230 21.24 -19.88 19.09
C ALA A 230 20.57 -21.25 18.93
N PHE A 231 19.52 -21.36 18.10
CA PHE A 231 18.89 -22.64 17.81
C PHE A 231 19.81 -23.61 17.06
N THR A 232 20.63 -23.11 16.14
CA THR A 232 21.63 -23.94 15.44
C THR A 232 22.69 -24.46 16.42
N ALA A 233 23.16 -23.63 17.34
CA ALA A 233 24.13 -24.03 18.35
C ALA A 233 23.57 -25.08 19.33
N LEU A 234 22.27 -25.00 19.66
CA LEU A 234 21.60 -26.00 20.51
C LEU A 234 21.49 -27.39 19.85
N LYS A 235 21.56 -27.49 18.51
CA LYS A 235 21.52 -28.78 17.81
C LYS A 235 22.84 -29.55 17.93
N ASN A 236 23.96 -28.86 18.11
CA ASN A 236 25.30 -29.43 18.20
C ASN A 236 26.04 -28.82 19.39
N PRO A 237 25.74 -29.24 20.63
CA PRO A 237 26.38 -28.68 21.82
C PRO A 237 27.85 -29.07 21.86
N GLY A 238 28.73 -28.10 21.57
CA GLY A 238 30.17 -28.23 21.78
C GLY A 238 30.58 -27.76 23.18
N ASP A 239 31.78 -28.17 23.61
CA ASP A 239 32.38 -27.70 24.86
C ASP A 239 32.51 -26.16 24.84
N GLY A 240 32.14 -25.52 25.94
CA GLY A 240 32.13 -24.06 26.08
C GLY A 240 30.94 -23.33 25.44
N LEU A 241 29.94 -24.05 24.87
CA LEU A 241 28.72 -23.41 24.37
C LEU A 241 27.97 -22.64 25.46
N LEU A 242 27.91 -23.18 26.68
CA LEU A 242 27.21 -22.55 27.80
C LEU A 242 27.82 -21.19 28.14
N GLU A 243 29.14 -21.10 28.27
CA GLU A 243 29.84 -19.84 28.58
C GLU A 243 29.60 -18.78 27.49
N LYS A 244 29.61 -19.18 26.21
CA LYS A 244 29.30 -18.29 25.08
C LYS A 244 27.85 -17.81 25.10
N MET A 245 26.90 -18.68 25.46
CA MET A 245 25.49 -18.34 25.58
C MET A 245 25.23 -17.39 26.76
N GLU A 246 25.89 -17.60 27.89
CA GLU A 246 25.83 -16.69 29.05
C GLU A 246 26.40 -15.31 28.70
N ARG A 247 27.52 -15.27 27.97
CA ARG A 247 28.10 -14.01 27.47
C ARG A 247 27.14 -13.29 26.52
N ALA A 248 26.51 -14.02 25.59
CA ALA A 248 25.50 -13.45 24.70
C ALA A 248 24.27 -12.92 25.46
N TYR A 249 23.80 -13.66 26.47
CA TYR A 249 22.72 -13.23 27.35
C TYR A 249 23.06 -11.93 28.09
N HIS A 250 24.28 -11.80 28.61
CA HIS A 250 24.76 -10.57 29.24
C HIS A 250 24.69 -9.37 28.28
N PHE A 251 25.15 -9.51 27.03
CA PHE A 251 25.05 -8.43 26.04
C PHE A 251 23.59 -8.04 25.74
N MET A 252 22.67 -9.02 25.67
CA MET A 252 21.25 -8.74 25.47
C MET A 252 20.64 -7.99 26.66
N GLU A 253 21.09 -8.28 27.87
CA GLU A 253 20.66 -7.60 29.09
C GLU A 253 21.19 -6.16 29.17
N GLU A 254 22.44 -5.92 28.76
CA GLU A 254 22.99 -4.57 28.63
C GLU A 254 22.25 -3.76 27.55
N ALA A 255 21.98 -4.35 26.38
CA ALA A 255 21.17 -3.72 25.34
C ALA A 255 19.76 -3.38 25.85
N ARG A 256 19.15 -4.24 26.67
CA ARG A 256 17.86 -4.00 27.31
C ARG A 256 17.90 -2.79 28.25
N LYS A 257 18.96 -2.64 29.05
CA LYS A 257 19.15 -1.49 29.94
C LYS A 257 19.28 -0.19 29.15
N VAL A 258 20.07 -0.17 28.08
CA VAL A 258 20.21 0.98 27.18
C VAL A 258 18.85 1.39 26.61
N MET A 259 18.09 0.44 26.07
CA MET A 259 16.76 0.73 25.50
C MET A 259 15.74 1.20 26.54
N ALA A 260 15.85 0.73 27.79
CA ALA A 260 15.04 1.24 28.89
C ALA A 260 15.39 2.71 29.20
N GLY A 261 16.67 3.08 29.17
CA GLY A 261 17.14 4.47 29.29
C GLY A 261 16.56 5.37 28.19
N VAL A 262 16.70 4.97 26.93
CA VAL A 262 16.12 5.70 25.78
C VAL A 262 14.60 5.87 25.92
N ALA A 263 13.89 4.83 26.38
CA ALA A 263 12.45 4.91 26.60
C ALA A 263 12.08 5.83 27.77
N ALA A 264 12.88 5.86 28.83
CA ALA A 264 12.68 6.75 29.97
C ALA A 264 12.90 8.21 29.57
N GLU A 265 13.97 8.51 28.83
CA GLU A 265 14.24 9.83 28.27
C GLU A 265 13.10 10.31 27.36
N ALA A 266 12.60 9.44 26.47
CA ALA A 266 11.53 9.79 25.54
C ALA A 266 10.16 10.01 26.21
N THR A 267 9.91 9.38 27.37
CA THR A 267 8.59 9.43 28.04
C THR A 267 8.57 10.26 29.32
N GLY A 268 9.72 10.70 29.82
CA GLY A 268 9.87 11.40 31.10
C GLY A 268 9.45 10.56 32.31
N LYS A 269 9.35 9.23 32.15
CA LYS A 269 8.94 8.29 33.22
C LYS A 269 9.87 7.09 33.23
N GLU A 270 10.36 6.74 34.41
CA GLU A 270 11.04 5.46 34.62
C GLU A 270 10.06 4.32 34.41
N ASN A 271 10.08 3.74 33.21
CA ASN A 271 9.30 2.55 32.92
C ASN A 271 10.03 1.33 33.50
N ASN A 272 9.72 0.99 34.76
CA ASN A 272 9.97 -0.35 35.31
C ASN A 272 9.03 -1.38 34.69
N ALA A 273 9.05 -1.48 33.36
CA ALA A 273 8.36 -2.52 32.65
C ALA A 273 9.11 -3.84 32.90
N GLN A 274 8.77 -4.51 34.01
CA GLN A 274 9.08 -5.92 34.15
C GLN A 274 8.49 -6.63 32.93
N LEU A 275 9.37 -7.17 32.09
CA LEU A 275 8.97 -8.12 31.07
C LEU A 275 8.18 -9.21 31.80
N ALA A 276 6.97 -9.50 31.33
CA ALA A 276 6.20 -10.60 31.87
C ALA A 276 7.09 -11.84 31.81
N ARG A 277 7.49 -12.36 32.99
CA ARG A 277 8.32 -13.55 33.07
C ARG A 277 7.59 -14.66 32.34
N ARG A 278 8.28 -15.33 31.41
CA ARG A 278 7.75 -16.59 30.88
C ARG A 278 7.67 -17.57 32.06
N PRO A 279 6.61 -18.40 32.13
CA PRO A 279 6.66 -19.60 32.96
C PRO A 279 7.90 -20.41 32.59
N ASP A 280 8.58 -20.97 33.58
CA ASP A 280 9.78 -21.78 33.37
C ASP A 280 9.49 -22.88 32.33
N VAL A 281 10.41 -23.05 31.38
CA VAL A 281 10.29 -24.10 30.38
C VAL A 281 10.52 -25.42 31.10
N SER A 282 9.50 -26.28 31.16
CA SER A 282 9.64 -27.61 31.78
C SER A 282 10.84 -28.35 31.19
N LEU A 283 11.74 -28.82 32.07
CA LEU A 283 12.93 -29.59 31.72
C LEU A 283 12.60 -30.93 31.03
N VAL A 284 11.37 -31.41 31.16
CA VAL A 284 10.91 -32.69 30.62
C VAL A 284 9.56 -32.48 29.91
N GLY A 285 9.47 -32.87 28.64
CA GLY A 285 8.25 -32.81 27.83
C GLY A 285 8.42 -32.12 26.47
N ARG A 286 7.42 -32.26 25.59
CA ARG A 286 7.41 -31.65 24.26
C ARG A 286 7.35 -30.13 24.40
N THR A 287 8.29 -29.41 23.78
CA THR A 287 8.38 -27.94 23.85
C THR A 287 7.06 -27.33 23.39
N GLN A 288 6.31 -26.72 24.31
CA GLN A 288 5.06 -26.05 23.94
C GLN A 288 5.38 -24.84 23.06
N ALA A 289 4.67 -24.70 21.94
CA ALA A 289 4.79 -23.54 21.07
C ALA A 289 4.28 -22.29 21.80
N PHE A 290 5.20 -21.52 22.38
CA PHE A 290 4.86 -20.30 23.10
C PHE A 290 4.28 -19.24 22.14
N THR A 291 3.08 -18.77 22.44
CA THR A 291 2.45 -17.64 21.75
C THR A 291 3.19 -16.33 22.09
N PRO A 292 3.45 -15.43 21.11
CA PRO A 292 4.21 -14.20 21.39
C PRO A 292 3.49 -13.27 22.39
N ILE A 293 4.22 -12.81 23.41
CA ILE A 293 3.72 -11.84 24.40
C ILE A 293 3.51 -10.50 23.69
N ARG A 294 2.29 -10.24 23.22
CA ARG A 294 1.86 -8.87 22.93
C ARG A 294 1.46 -8.24 24.27
N LYS A 295 1.96 -7.03 24.56
CA LYS A 295 1.47 -6.19 25.67
C LYS A 295 -0.04 -6.02 25.48
N LEU A 296 -0.82 -6.87 26.16
CA LEU A 296 -2.26 -6.87 26.07
C LEU A 296 -2.74 -5.68 26.93
N HIS A 297 -3.03 -4.54 26.31
CA HIS A 297 -3.79 -3.50 27.00
C HIS A 297 -5.07 -4.15 27.54
N LYS A 298 -5.36 -3.98 28.84
CA LYS A 298 -6.58 -4.53 29.48
C LYS A 298 -7.77 -4.20 28.57
N ARG A 299 -8.53 -5.22 28.15
CA ARG A 299 -9.66 -5.08 27.21
C ARG A 299 -10.65 -3.98 27.59
N SER A 300 -10.75 -3.66 28.89
CA SER A 300 -11.54 -2.54 29.40
C SER A 300 -11.07 -1.18 28.89
N HIS A 301 -9.77 -0.96 28.74
CA HIS A 301 -9.20 0.29 28.22
C HIS A 301 -9.51 0.45 26.72
N LEU A 302 -9.36 -0.61 25.94
CA LEU A 302 -9.70 -0.58 24.51
C LEU A 302 -11.20 -0.31 24.30
N ARG A 303 -12.08 -0.98 25.06
CA ARG A 303 -13.53 -0.69 25.03
C ARG A 303 -13.86 0.74 25.42
N ARG A 304 -13.19 1.30 26.45
CA ARG A 304 -13.43 2.67 26.91
C ARG A 304 -12.99 3.70 25.87
N VAL A 305 -11.85 3.47 25.20
CA VAL A 305 -11.37 4.32 24.09
C VAL A 305 -12.31 4.23 22.89
N GLU A 306 -12.79 3.03 22.56
CA GLU A 306 -13.69 2.82 21.43
C GLU A 306 -15.08 3.40 21.67
N GLN A 307 -15.63 3.27 22.89
CA GLN A 307 -16.87 3.94 23.29
C GLN A 307 -16.71 5.48 23.31
N ALA A 308 -15.56 6.00 23.74
CA ALA A 308 -15.28 7.44 23.68
C ALA A 308 -15.18 7.96 22.24
N LYS A 309 -14.72 7.13 21.28
CA LYS A 309 -14.73 7.46 19.85
C LYS A 309 -16.13 7.41 19.26
N ARG A 310 -16.95 6.41 19.63
CA ARG A 310 -18.35 6.30 19.15
C ARG A 310 -19.24 7.43 19.65
N LYS A 311 -18.98 7.99 20.84
CA LYS A 311 -19.67 9.19 21.33
C LYS A 311 -19.33 10.49 20.58
N LYS A 312 -18.37 10.46 19.64
CA LYS A 312 -17.95 11.60 18.81
C LYS A 312 -18.36 11.47 17.34
N VAL A 313 -19.15 10.47 16.98
CA VAL A 313 -19.77 10.43 15.66
C VAL A 313 -21.00 11.32 15.76
N ASP A 314 -20.92 12.50 15.16
CA ASP A 314 -22.07 13.35 14.91
C ASP A 314 -23.17 12.46 14.33
N GLY A 315 -24.36 12.48 14.95
CA GLY A 315 -25.49 11.70 14.46
C GLY A 315 -25.68 11.96 12.98
N ILE A 316 -26.03 10.92 12.22
CA ILE A 316 -26.52 11.09 10.84
C ILE A 316 -27.58 12.19 10.94
N PRO A 317 -27.42 13.33 10.24
CA PRO A 317 -28.39 14.41 10.31
C PRO A 317 -29.76 13.83 10.00
N ASP A 318 -30.75 14.11 10.84
CA ASP A 318 -32.15 13.83 10.48
C ASP A 318 -32.49 14.76 9.31
N TYR A 319 -32.33 14.26 8.09
CA TYR A 319 -32.75 14.98 6.90
C TYR A 319 -34.27 15.05 6.92
N LEU A 320 -34.81 16.26 6.80
CA LEU A 320 -36.25 16.43 6.61
C LEU A 320 -36.65 15.70 5.30
N PRO A 321 -37.84 15.09 5.19
CA PRO A 321 -38.30 14.40 3.97
C PRO A 321 -38.23 15.26 2.69
N SER A 322 -38.18 16.59 2.83
CA SER A 322 -37.99 17.55 1.76
C SER A 322 -36.53 17.77 1.31
N GLN A 323 -35.56 17.07 1.90
CA GLN A 323 -34.12 17.21 1.64
C GLN A 323 -33.50 15.92 1.08
N MET A 324 -34.30 15.04 0.48
CA MET A 324 -33.77 13.89 -0.24
C MET A 324 -33.43 14.30 -1.68
N ASP A 325 -32.15 14.52 -1.92
CA ASP A 325 -31.66 15.09 -3.19
C ASP A 325 -31.56 14.06 -4.32
N ALA A 326 -31.83 12.78 -4.07
CA ALA A 326 -31.48 11.68 -4.97
C ALA A 326 -32.66 10.74 -5.28
N CYS A 327 -32.73 10.30 -6.54
CA CYS A 327 -33.73 9.33 -7.00
C CYS A 327 -33.42 7.95 -6.45
N ALA A 328 -34.39 7.29 -5.82
CA ALA A 328 -34.20 5.97 -5.21
C ALA A 328 -33.90 4.85 -6.23
N VAL A 329 -34.23 5.03 -7.51
CA VAL A 329 -33.92 4.06 -8.57
C VAL A 329 -32.51 4.23 -9.12
N CYS A 330 -32.13 5.44 -9.54
CA CYS A 330 -30.85 5.65 -10.22
C CYS A 330 -29.74 6.20 -9.31
N LEU A 331 -30.07 6.55 -8.06
CA LEU A 331 -29.18 7.10 -7.04
C LEU A 331 -28.46 8.39 -7.47
N ARG A 332 -28.93 9.06 -8.52
CA ARG A 332 -28.37 10.34 -8.96
C ARG A 332 -29.01 11.45 -8.17
N ALA A 333 -28.17 12.28 -7.56
CA ALA A 333 -28.59 13.54 -6.97
C ALA A 333 -28.94 14.55 -8.07
N GLN A 334 -29.90 15.43 -7.81
CA GLN A 334 -30.18 16.53 -8.73
C GLN A 334 -28.90 17.37 -8.92
N PRO A 335 -28.46 17.64 -10.16
CA PRO A 335 -27.36 18.56 -10.36
C PRO A 335 -27.79 19.93 -9.81
N ASN A 336 -27.01 20.47 -8.88
CA ASN A 336 -27.26 21.75 -8.22
C ASN A 336 -27.64 22.81 -9.28
N VAL A 337 -28.92 23.21 -9.31
CA VAL A 337 -29.55 24.00 -10.37
C VAL A 337 -28.96 25.40 -10.38
N THR A 338 -27.81 25.53 -11.04
CA THR A 338 -27.21 26.80 -11.45
C THR A 338 -27.08 26.88 -12.96
N SER A 339 -27.25 25.76 -13.68
CA SER A 339 -27.39 25.70 -15.13
C SER A 339 -28.85 25.60 -15.54
N LYS A 340 -29.20 26.28 -16.64
CA LYS A 340 -30.53 26.33 -17.27
C LYS A 340 -30.90 24.99 -17.95
N ASP A 341 -30.71 23.88 -17.27
CA ASP A 341 -31.08 22.56 -17.79
C ASP A 341 -32.59 22.30 -17.62
N PRO A 342 -33.19 21.49 -18.50
CA PRO A 342 -34.62 21.23 -18.52
C PRO A 342 -35.12 20.68 -17.18
N ASN A 343 -36.28 21.17 -16.75
CA ASN A 343 -36.99 20.74 -15.53
C ASN A 343 -37.02 19.21 -15.45
N VAL A 344 -36.24 18.65 -14.52
CA VAL A 344 -36.33 17.22 -14.20
C VAL A 344 -37.59 17.05 -13.35
N ASN A 345 -38.58 16.34 -13.89
CA ASN A 345 -39.82 16.08 -13.18
C ASN A 345 -39.62 14.96 -12.14
N TRP A 346 -40.12 15.19 -10.93
CA TRP A 346 -40.02 14.28 -9.79
C TRP A 346 -41.39 13.86 -9.29
N VAL A 347 -41.52 12.59 -8.91
CA VAL A 347 -42.72 12.04 -8.27
C VAL A 347 -42.35 11.43 -6.92
N GLN A 348 -43.13 11.76 -5.89
CA GLN A 348 -43.01 11.18 -4.55
C GLN A 348 -44.07 10.10 -4.38
N CYS A 349 -43.69 8.94 -3.83
CA CYS A 349 -44.66 7.92 -3.44
C CYS A 349 -45.31 8.27 -2.10
N GLU A 350 -46.64 8.33 -2.04
CA GLU A 350 -47.37 8.63 -0.79
C GLU A 350 -47.28 7.52 0.28
N ALA A 351 -46.95 6.29 -0.12
CA ALA A 351 -46.90 5.16 0.80
C ALA A 351 -45.53 4.96 1.45
N CYS A 352 -44.43 5.16 0.70
CA CYS A 352 -43.07 4.98 1.20
C CYS A 352 -42.25 6.27 1.32
N ASP A 353 -42.81 7.43 0.97
CA ASP A 353 -42.18 8.76 0.97
C ASP A 353 -40.92 8.89 0.10
N GLU A 354 -40.61 7.90 -0.75
CA GLU A 354 -39.43 7.95 -1.63
C GLU A 354 -39.68 8.77 -2.89
N TRP A 355 -38.60 9.40 -3.38
CA TRP A 355 -38.60 10.29 -4.54
C TRP A 355 -37.97 9.62 -5.76
N PHE A 356 -38.62 9.78 -6.91
CA PHE A 356 -38.23 9.18 -8.18
C PHE A 356 -38.25 10.20 -9.31
N HIS A 357 -37.32 10.08 -10.26
CA HIS A 357 -37.47 10.77 -11.55
C HIS A 357 -38.60 10.13 -12.34
N PHE A 358 -39.43 10.93 -13.02
CA PHE A 358 -40.49 10.43 -13.89
C PHE A 358 -40.02 9.43 -14.95
N GLU A 359 -38.78 9.58 -15.45
CA GLU A 359 -38.20 8.66 -16.43
C GLU A 359 -37.68 7.35 -15.81
N CYS A 360 -37.43 7.34 -14.50
CA CYS A 360 -36.89 6.17 -13.79
C CYS A 360 -37.97 5.22 -13.29
N VAL A 361 -39.24 5.64 -13.27
CA VAL A 361 -40.37 4.84 -12.80
C VAL A 361 -41.47 4.83 -13.85
N ALA A 362 -42.23 3.73 -13.90
CA ALA A 362 -43.37 3.63 -14.80
C ALA A 362 -44.57 4.38 -14.20
N ASP A 363 -45.70 3.69 -14.00
CA ASP A 363 -46.86 4.23 -13.29
C ASP A 363 -46.99 3.67 -11.87
N THR A 364 -46.02 2.87 -11.40
CA THR A 364 -46.01 2.25 -10.07
C THR A 364 -44.67 2.42 -9.36
N CYS A 365 -44.73 2.55 -8.04
CA CYS A 365 -43.58 2.62 -7.15
C CYS A 365 -42.81 1.28 -7.17
N PRO A 366 -41.49 1.29 -7.42
CA PRO A 366 -40.69 0.07 -7.45
C PRO A 366 -40.50 -0.56 -6.06
N THR A 367 -40.69 0.21 -4.99
CA THR A 367 -40.48 -0.25 -3.61
C THR A 367 -41.70 -0.97 -3.05
N ASP A 368 -42.91 -0.46 -3.30
CA ASP A 368 -44.15 -0.98 -2.71
C ASP A 368 -45.29 -1.27 -3.69
N GLY A 369 -45.13 -0.95 -4.98
CA GLY A 369 -46.13 -1.17 -6.03
C GLY A 369 -47.25 -0.13 -6.10
N THR A 370 -47.25 0.91 -5.28
CA THR A 370 -48.28 1.96 -5.25
C THR A 370 -48.35 2.70 -6.59
N ILE A 371 -49.56 2.99 -7.10
CA ILE A 371 -49.73 3.76 -8.35
C ILE A 371 -49.30 5.21 -8.10
N LEU A 372 -48.39 5.71 -8.93
CA LEU A 372 -47.83 7.05 -8.80
C LEU A 372 -48.65 8.03 -9.65
N GLU A 373 -49.36 8.96 -9.01
CA GLU A 373 -50.11 9.99 -9.72
C GLU A 373 -49.17 11.03 -10.33
N LYS A 374 -49.10 11.04 -11.67
CA LYS A 374 -48.31 12.02 -12.43
C LYS A 374 -49.03 13.37 -12.41
N VAL A 375 -48.62 14.25 -11.49
CA VAL A 375 -49.09 15.65 -11.50
C VAL A 375 -48.45 16.35 -12.70
N ILE A 376 -49.21 16.47 -13.78
CA ILE A 376 -48.83 17.29 -14.94
C ILE A 376 -49.20 18.73 -14.58
N GLU A 377 -48.22 19.53 -14.15
CA GLU A 377 -48.39 20.98 -14.11
C GLU A 377 -48.52 21.49 -15.55
N LEU A 378 -49.72 21.98 -15.92
CA LEU A 378 -50.06 22.52 -17.23
C LEU A 378 -49.55 23.95 -17.43
#